data_AF-A0A6G3UUK2-F1
#
_entry.id   AF-A0A6G3UUK2-F1
#
_cell.length_a   1.000
_cell.length_b   1.000
_cell.length_c   1.000
_cell.angle_alpha   90.00
_cell.angle_beta   90.00
_cell.angle_gamma   90.00
#
_symmetry.space_group_name_H-M   'P 1'
#
loop_
_entity.id
_entity.type
_entity.pdbx_description
1 polymer ?
#
loop_
_entity_poly.entity_id
_entity_poly.type
_entity_poly.pdbx_seq_one_letter_code
_entity_poly.pdbx_strand_id
1 'polypeptide(L)'
;HLPVALGGTAALGALLGAAQVPAARDWLMGRYEPGAGPDAERRRRSWFTVRFVGEGGGRQVFTEVSGGDPGYDETAKMLAESALCLALDELPATSGQVTTAAAMGDALLERLIAAGLRFRVAAVR
;
A
#
# COMPACT_ATOMS: atom_id res chain seq x y z
N HIS A 1 36.61 9.55 -7.94
CA HIS A 1 35.71 9.01 -6.90
C HIS A 1 35.85 9.71 -5.54
N LEU A 2 37.06 10.03 -5.08
CA LEU A 2 37.30 10.72 -3.80
C LEU A 2 36.67 12.14 -3.68
N PRO A 3 36.68 13.01 -4.71
CA PRO A 3 36.08 14.35 -4.61
C PRO A 3 34.55 14.31 -4.49
N VAL A 4 33.92 13.35 -5.18
CA VAL A 4 32.47 13.11 -5.13
C VAL A 4 32.06 12.55 -3.77
N ALA A 5 32.87 11.64 -3.20
CA ALA A 5 32.64 11.09 -1.87
C ALA A 5 32.77 12.17 -0.78
N LEU A 6 33.82 13.01 -0.84
CA LEU A 6 34.03 14.12 0.10
C LEU A 6 32.99 15.23 -0.04
N GLY A 7 32.61 15.56 -1.28
CA GLY A 7 31.54 16.54 -1.54
C GLY A 7 30.18 16.05 -1.04
N GLY A 8 29.89 14.75 -1.22
CA GLY A 8 28.65 14.13 -0.74
C GLY A 8 28.53 14.11 0.79
N THR A 9 29.61 13.76 1.50
CA THR A 9 29.61 13.77 2.97
C THR A 9 29.49 15.18 3.55
N ALA A 10 30.18 16.16 2.96
CA ALA A 10 30.07 17.56 3.37
C ALA A 10 28.64 18.11 3.16
N ALA A 11 28.02 17.81 2.02
CA ALA A 11 26.64 18.22 1.72
C ALA A 11 25.63 17.60 2.70
N LEU A 12 25.77 16.31 3.01
CA LEU A 12 24.91 15.62 3.97
C LEU A 12 25.08 16.21 5.39
N GLY A 13 26.33 16.46 5.80
CA GLY A 13 26.63 17.09 7.09
C GLY A 13 26.06 18.49 7.22
N ALA A 14 26.12 19.30 6.15
CA ALA A 14 25.53 20.63 6.12
C ALA A 14 23.99 20.59 6.21
N LEU A 15 23.34 19.67 5.49
CA LEU A 15 21.89 19.47 5.56
C LEU A 15 21.45 19.03 6.97
N LEU A 16 22.16 18.06 7.56
CA LEU A 16 21.89 17.60 8.92
C LEU A 16 22.10 18.72 9.95
N GLY A 17 23.17 19.51 9.81
CA GLY A 17 23.43 20.66 10.67
C GLY A 17 22.34 21.74 10.54
N ALA A 18 21.90 22.05 9.31
CA ALA A 18 20.82 23.00 9.07
C ALA A 18 19.47 22.51 9.63
N ALA A 19 19.20 21.21 9.59
CA ALA A 19 17.98 20.63 10.16
C ALA A 19 17.89 20.76 11.70
N GLN A 20 19.02 20.99 12.38
CA GLN A 20 19.04 21.28 13.82
C GLN A 20 18.67 22.73 14.17
N VAL A 21 18.64 23.62 13.18
CA VAL A 21 18.22 25.01 13.37
C VAL A 21 16.69 25.08 13.29
N PRO A 22 15.97 25.45 14.36
CA PRO A 22 14.51 25.41 14.39
C PRO A 22 13.86 26.19 13.24
N ALA A 23 14.34 27.40 12.93
CA ALA A 23 13.81 28.19 11.84
C ALA A 23 13.98 27.53 10.45
N ALA A 24 15.12 26.88 10.21
CA ALA A 24 15.37 26.19 8.95
C ALA A 24 14.54 24.90 8.84
N ARG A 25 14.41 24.16 9.94
CA ARG A 25 13.52 22.99 10.04
C ARG A 25 12.07 23.37 9.80
N ASP A 26 11.57 24.40 10.48
CA ASP A 26 10.17 24.81 10.41
C ASP A 26 9.84 25.39 9.02
N TRP A 27 10.78 26.11 8.39
CA TRP A 27 10.66 26.52 6.99
C TRP A 27 10.62 25.33 6.01
N LEU A 28 11.47 24.33 6.23
CA LEU A 28 11.52 23.12 5.38
C LEU A 28 10.24 22.29 5.52
N MET A 29 9.79 22.07 6.76
CA MET A 29 8.58 21.30 7.07
C MET A 29 7.31 22.05 6.66
N GLY A 30 7.28 23.38 6.79
CA GLY A 30 6.16 24.23 6.35
C GLY A 30 5.97 24.26 4.84
N ARG A 31 6.92 23.73 4.06
CA ARG A 31 6.82 23.61 2.59
C ARG A 31 6.03 22.38 2.14
N TYR A 32 5.79 21.42 3.03
CA TYR A 32 4.97 20.24 2.79
C TYR A 32 4.05 20.01 3.97
N GLU A 33 2.80 20.45 3.83
CA GLU A 33 1.82 20.32 4.90
C GLU A 33 1.51 18.83 5.15
N PRO A 34 1.76 18.31 6.37
CA PRO A 34 1.45 16.93 6.69
C PRO A 34 -0.06 16.67 6.51
N GLY A 35 -0.40 15.56 5.86
CA GLY A 35 -1.80 15.17 5.65
C GLY A 35 -2.44 15.67 4.35
N ALA A 36 -1.78 16.54 3.57
CA ALA A 36 -2.31 16.98 2.27
C ALA A 36 -2.45 15.83 1.25
N GLY A 37 -1.61 14.80 1.39
CA GLY A 37 -1.58 13.65 0.48
C GLY A 37 -1.12 14.00 -0.95
N PRO A 38 -1.05 13.00 -1.83
CA PRO A 38 -0.75 13.19 -3.24
C PRO A 38 -1.92 13.85 -3.96
N ASP A 39 -1.61 14.74 -4.91
CA ASP A 39 -2.61 15.26 -5.83
C ASP A 39 -3.24 14.15 -6.71
N ALA A 40 -4.33 14.49 -7.38
CA ALA A 40 -5.08 13.51 -8.17
C ALA A 40 -4.28 12.93 -9.34
N GLU A 41 -3.36 13.69 -9.95
CA GLU A 41 -2.53 13.19 -11.04
C GLU A 41 -1.50 12.18 -10.55
N ARG A 42 -0.88 12.48 -9.40
CA ARG A 42 0.04 11.56 -8.74
C ARG A 42 -0.66 10.26 -8.36
N ARG A 43 -1.87 10.30 -7.80
CA ARG A 43 -2.65 9.09 -7.51
C ARG A 43 -2.97 8.28 -8.76
N ARG A 44 -3.43 8.92 -9.84
CA ARG A 44 -3.73 8.25 -11.12
C ARG A 44 -2.54 7.50 -11.71
N ARG A 45 -1.32 7.99 -11.47
CA ARG A 45 -0.08 7.38 -11.97
C ARG A 45 0.54 6.36 -10.99
N SER A 46 0.07 6.31 -9.76
CA SER A 46 0.49 5.32 -8.77
C SER A 46 -0.11 3.95 -9.11
N TRP A 47 0.62 2.91 -8.75
CA TRP A 47 0.17 1.52 -8.84
C TRP A 47 0.83 0.73 -7.72
N PHE A 48 0.28 -0.44 -7.42
CA PHE A 48 0.91 -1.39 -6.51
C PHE A 48 0.85 -2.82 -7.05
N THR A 49 1.77 -3.66 -6.60
CA THR A 49 1.70 -5.12 -6.77
C THR A 49 2.30 -5.78 -5.56
N VAL A 50 1.56 -6.69 -4.94
CA VAL A 50 2.02 -7.55 -3.85
C VAL A 50 2.03 -8.98 -4.34
N ARG A 51 3.14 -9.69 -4.12
CA ARG A 51 3.26 -11.12 -4.42
C ARG A 51 3.28 -11.92 -3.13
N PHE A 52 2.38 -12.88 -3.01
CA PHE A 52 2.36 -13.87 -1.94
C PHE A 52 2.97 -15.17 -2.46
N VAL A 53 3.83 -15.78 -1.66
CA VAL A 53 4.43 -17.09 -1.95
C VAL A 53 3.90 -18.08 -0.92
N GLY A 54 3.18 -19.09 -1.39
CA GLY A 54 2.71 -20.20 -0.58
C GLY A 54 3.51 -21.47 -0.88
N GLU A 55 3.91 -22.21 0.14
CA GLU A 55 4.64 -23.47 0.01
C GLU A 55 3.93 -24.58 0.79
N GLY A 56 3.80 -25.75 0.20
CA GLY A 56 3.17 -26.90 0.85
C GLY A 56 3.04 -28.13 -0.04
N GLY A 57 3.24 -29.32 0.54
CA GLY A 57 3.12 -30.60 -0.18
C GLY A 57 4.11 -30.74 -1.35
N GLY A 58 5.31 -30.18 -1.22
CA GLY A 58 6.34 -30.18 -2.27
C GLY A 58 6.05 -29.23 -3.45
N ARG A 59 5.05 -28.35 -3.33
CA ARG A 59 4.69 -27.35 -4.35
C ARG A 59 4.85 -25.94 -3.80
N GLN A 60 5.09 -25.00 -4.70
CA GLN A 60 5.17 -23.58 -4.42
C GLN A 60 4.22 -22.82 -5.36
N VAL A 61 3.38 -21.96 -4.80
CA VAL A 61 2.41 -21.15 -5.55
C VAL A 61 2.72 -19.69 -5.33
N PHE A 62 2.79 -18.94 -6.43
CA PHE A 62 2.95 -17.49 -6.41
C PHE A 62 1.63 -16.87 -6.79
N THR A 63 1.07 -16.03 -5.92
CA THR A 63 -0.13 -15.24 -6.23
C THR A 63 0.20 -13.76 -6.17
N GLU A 64 -0.52 -12.95 -6.94
CA GLU A 64 -0.34 -11.51 -6.98
C GLU A 64 -1.66 -10.78 -6.84
N VAL A 65 -1.58 -9.65 -6.12
CA VAL A 65 -2.64 -8.66 -6.01
C VAL A 65 -2.11 -7.34 -6.51
N SER A 66 -2.82 -6.68 -7.43
CA SER A 66 -2.41 -5.39 -7.98
C SER A 66 -3.58 -4.44 -8.23
N GLY A 67 -3.27 -3.14 -8.25
CA GLY A 67 -4.22 -2.05 -8.42
C GLY A 67 -3.52 -0.70 -8.63
N GLY A 68 -4.30 0.38 -8.57
CA GLY A 68 -3.85 1.77 -8.67
C GLY A 68 -3.16 2.28 -7.40
N ASP A 69 -3.49 3.50 -6.97
CA ASP A 69 -2.85 4.11 -5.81
C ASP A 69 -3.08 3.30 -4.51
N PRO A 70 -2.01 2.78 -3.87
CA PRO A 70 -2.18 1.90 -2.71
C PRO A 70 -2.62 2.65 -1.46
N GLY A 71 -2.26 3.93 -1.31
CA GLY A 71 -2.45 4.67 -0.06
C GLY A 71 -3.84 5.27 0.10
N TYR A 72 -4.48 5.63 -1.01
CA TYR A 72 -5.71 6.40 -1.01
C TYR A 72 -6.80 5.65 -1.76
N ASP A 73 -6.67 5.51 -3.08
CA ASP A 73 -7.78 5.06 -3.92
C ASP A 73 -8.08 3.57 -3.69
N GLU A 74 -7.07 2.70 -3.73
CA GLU A 74 -7.26 1.26 -3.55
C GLU A 74 -7.57 0.88 -2.10
N THR A 75 -6.96 1.55 -1.12
CA THR A 75 -7.28 1.32 0.30
C THR A 75 -8.72 1.74 0.62
N ALA A 76 -9.17 2.91 0.13
CA ALA A 76 -10.55 3.36 0.32
C ALA A 76 -11.55 2.37 -0.32
N LYS A 77 -11.22 1.87 -1.51
CA LYS A 77 -12.01 0.83 -2.19
C LYS A 77 -12.05 -0.46 -1.38
N MET A 78 -10.92 -0.97 -0.91
CA MET A 78 -10.89 -2.18 -0.06
C MET A 78 -11.78 -2.03 1.18
N LEU A 79 -11.76 -0.87 1.82
CA LEU A 79 -12.58 -0.58 3.00
C LEU A 79 -14.09 -0.53 2.66
N ALA A 80 -14.45 0.24 1.63
CA ALA A 80 -15.84 0.38 1.19
C ALA A 80 -16.42 -0.97 0.76
N GLU A 81 -15.65 -1.73 -0.02
CA GLU A 81 -16.08 -3.02 -0.52
C GLU A 81 -16.19 -4.08 0.60
N SER A 82 -15.35 -3.98 1.64
CA SER A 82 -15.50 -4.82 2.84
C SER A 82 -16.78 -4.48 3.61
N ALA A 83 -17.10 -3.19 3.77
CA ALA A 83 -18.31 -2.76 4.45
C ALA A 83 -19.59 -3.20 3.70
N LEU A 84 -19.60 -3.06 2.37
CA LEU A 84 -20.70 -3.51 1.53
C LEU A 84 -20.86 -5.03 1.57
N CYS A 85 -19.76 -5.78 1.55
CA CYS A 85 -19.77 -7.24 1.67
C CYS A 85 -20.44 -7.69 2.98
N LEU A 86 -20.04 -7.09 4.11
CA LEU A 86 -20.63 -7.39 5.42
C LEU A 86 -22.12 -7.04 5.52
N ALA A 87 -22.57 -6.00 4.81
CA ALA A 87 -23.93 -5.49 4.93
C ALA A 87 -24.92 -6.18 3.99
N LEU A 88 -24.46 -6.66 2.83
CA LEU A 88 -25.35 -7.01 1.71
C LEU A 88 -25.21 -8.45 1.22
N ASP A 89 -24.13 -9.17 1.58
CA ASP A 89 -23.88 -10.50 1.04
C ASP A 89 -24.28 -11.61 2.02
N GLU A 90 -24.51 -12.81 1.48
CA GLU A 90 -24.65 -14.03 2.30
C GLU A 90 -23.27 -14.51 2.75
N LEU A 91 -23.02 -14.45 4.06
CA LEU A 91 -21.71 -14.75 4.65
C LEU A 91 -21.75 -15.93 5.63
N PRO A 92 -20.63 -16.64 5.83
CA PRO A 92 -20.52 -17.68 6.85
C PRO A 92 -20.85 -17.14 8.24
N ALA A 93 -21.58 -17.94 9.04
CA ALA A 93 -21.82 -17.61 10.43
C ALA A 93 -20.50 -17.65 11.23
N THR A 94 -19.97 -16.48 11.54
CA THR A 94 -18.72 -16.29 12.28
C THR A 94 -18.91 -15.30 13.43
N SER A 95 -18.06 -15.36 14.45
CA SER A 95 -18.13 -14.48 15.61
C SER A 95 -16.75 -14.20 16.20
N GLY A 96 -16.59 -13.05 16.87
CA GLY A 96 -15.33 -12.62 17.46
C GLY A 96 -14.50 -11.74 16.52
N GLN A 97 -13.19 -11.70 16.74
CA GLN A 97 -12.24 -10.98 15.89
C GLN A 97 -11.70 -11.92 14.83
N VAL A 98 -12.33 -11.89 13.66
CA VAL A 98 -12.00 -12.76 12.53
C VAL A 98 -11.37 -11.97 11.39
N THR A 99 -10.58 -12.63 10.57
CA THR A 99 -9.97 -12.01 9.39
C THR A 99 -11.00 -11.87 8.27
N THR A 100 -10.71 -10.99 7.31
CA THR A 100 -11.55 -10.83 6.12
C THR A 100 -11.70 -12.13 5.32
N ALA A 101 -10.65 -12.96 5.27
CA ALA A 101 -10.69 -14.26 4.63
C ALA A 101 -11.67 -15.23 5.31
N ALA A 102 -11.76 -15.21 6.65
CA ALA A 102 -12.68 -16.07 7.38
C ALA A 102 -14.13 -15.56 7.40
N ALA A 103 -14.32 -14.24 7.51
CA ALA A 103 -15.65 -13.62 7.59
C ALA A 103 -16.33 -13.44 6.24
N MET A 104 -15.55 -13.10 5.21
CA MET A 104 -16.08 -12.65 3.91
C MET A 104 -15.60 -13.51 2.73
N GLY A 105 -14.38 -14.04 2.81
CA GLY A 105 -13.86 -15.02 1.85
C GLY A 105 -14.06 -14.62 0.38
N ASP A 106 -14.66 -15.54 -0.39
CA ASP A 106 -14.87 -15.37 -1.83
C ASP A 106 -15.82 -14.21 -2.16
N ALA A 107 -16.81 -13.91 -1.31
CA ALA A 107 -17.72 -12.78 -1.54
C ALA A 107 -16.96 -11.45 -1.61
N LEU A 108 -16.03 -11.21 -0.68
CA LEU A 108 -15.18 -10.01 -0.75
C LEU A 108 -14.23 -10.05 -1.94
N LEU A 109 -13.65 -11.23 -2.25
CA LEU A 109 -12.75 -11.37 -3.40
C LEU A 109 -13.44 -10.97 -4.71
N GLU A 110 -14.66 -11.48 -4.95
CA GLU A 110 -15.45 -11.17 -6.13
C GLU A 110 -15.78 -9.68 -6.23
N ARG A 111 -16.17 -9.06 -5.12
CA ARG A 111 -16.44 -7.62 -5.07
C ARG A 111 -15.20 -6.79 -5.38
N LEU A 112 -14.05 -7.12 -4.81
CA LEU A 112 -12.80 -6.40 -5.09
C LEU A 112 -12.37 -6.54 -6.55
N ILE A 113 -12.55 -7.72 -7.15
CA ILE A 113 -12.33 -7.94 -8.58
C ILE A 113 -13.28 -7.08 -9.42
N ALA A 114 -14.57 -7.05 -9.08
CA ALA A 114 -15.57 -6.21 -9.75
C ALA A 114 -15.26 -4.71 -9.62
N ALA A 115 -14.69 -4.29 -8.50
CA ALA A 115 -14.22 -2.92 -8.25
C ALA A 115 -12.84 -2.61 -8.89
N GLY A 116 -12.28 -3.57 -9.64
CA GLY A 116 -11.12 -3.36 -10.51
C GLY A 116 -9.77 -3.73 -9.90
N LEU A 117 -9.71 -4.35 -8.71
CA LEU A 117 -8.47 -4.99 -8.25
C LEU A 117 -8.20 -6.25 -9.08
N ARG A 118 -6.92 -6.55 -9.25
CA ARG A 118 -6.49 -7.76 -9.96
C ARG A 118 -5.91 -8.77 -8.99
N PHE A 119 -6.48 -9.97 -8.99
CA PHE A 119 -5.96 -11.13 -8.28
C PHE A 119 -5.58 -12.19 -9.33
N ARG A 120 -4.38 -12.77 -9.21
CA ARG A 120 -3.93 -13.82 -10.15
C ARG A 120 -2.99 -14.83 -9.52
N VAL A 121 -3.00 -16.05 -10.02
CA VAL A 121 -1.89 -17.01 -9.84
C VAL A 121 -0.81 -16.66 -10.86
N ALA A 122 0.37 -16.26 -10.38
CA ALA A 122 1.49 -15.85 -11.23
C ALA A 122 2.35 -17.02 -11.71
N ALA A 123 2.52 -18.04 -10.87
CA ALA A 123 3.22 -19.28 -11.21
C ALA A 123 2.88 -20.39 -10.20
N VAL A 124 3.02 -21.63 -10.63
CA VAL A 124 3.03 -22.83 -9.77
C VAL A 124 4.32 -23.60 -10.09
N ARG A 125 5.05 -23.98 -9.05
CA ARG A 125 6.31 -24.74 -9.13
C ARG A 125 6.22 -26.00 -8.28
#